data_AF-A0A5R9NZJ1-F1
#
_entry.id   AF-A0A5R9NZJ1-F1
#
_cell.length_a   1.000
_cell.length_b   1.000
_cell.length_c   1.000
_cell.angle_alpha   90.00
_cell.angle_beta   90.00
_cell.angle_gamma   90.00
#
_symmetry.space_group_name_H-M   'P 1'
#
loop_
_entity.id
_entity.type
_entity.pdbx_description
1 polymer ?
#
loop_
_entity_poly.entity_id
_entity_poly.type
_entity_poly.pdbx_seq_one_letter_code
_entity_poly.pdbx_strand_id
1 'polypeptide(L)'
;MSSDNATTSIIGRTRSYYDVGGNAQRIRKADRPDGGVTVKDYQREIEKLARSKGIEKLYHFTPAVNAASILKNGLASQQLLQAHDIDFYAPDQYRFDDRLSALSLSIHSINEALLKKKIAEHGGDWIILEIEASILWTHSCRFCWTNAASSEVANYRPFLGGPWGFEEMFKDRPVSAIDLRSQRDTYGKRKNQPTDIQAEVQVFDPIDSDLIVDLTVKNPRVKREMEALMERIGERRPVVINEQIFW
;
A
#
# COMPACT_ATOMS: atom_id res chain seq x y z
N MET A 1 45.05 16.37 -29.19
CA MET A 1 44.59 17.65 -28.63
C MET A 1 43.16 17.87 -29.10
N SER A 2 42.31 18.31 -28.15
CA SER A 2 40.89 18.69 -28.25
C SER A 2 39.84 17.62 -28.52
N SER A 3 39.30 17.16 -27.39
CA SER A 3 37.88 17.01 -27.05
C SER A 3 36.89 17.84 -27.86
N ASP A 4 35.68 17.30 -28.06
CA ASP A 4 34.47 17.99 -27.59
C ASP A 4 33.32 17.02 -27.26
N ASN A 5 32.79 17.22 -26.05
CA ASN A 5 31.67 16.52 -25.42
C ASN A 5 30.34 17.02 -26.01
N ALA A 6 29.46 16.10 -26.40
CA ALA A 6 28.04 16.38 -26.54
C ALA A 6 27.29 15.73 -25.37
N THR A 7 27.21 16.46 -24.26
CA THR A 7 26.34 16.15 -23.12
C THR A 7 24.89 16.31 -23.57
N THR A 8 24.20 15.20 -23.83
CA THR A 8 22.75 15.22 -24.12
C THR A 8 22.01 15.32 -22.79
N SER A 9 21.50 16.52 -22.52
CA SER A 9 20.51 16.81 -21.48
C SER A 9 19.21 16.07 -21.79
N ILE A 10 18.89 15.04 -21.01
CA ILE A 10 17.54 14.48 -20.93
C ILE A 10 17.13 14.55 -19.46
N ILE A 11 16.69 15.73 -19.04
CA ILE A 11 15.88 15.89 -17.81
C ILE A 11 14.46 16.12 -18.30
N GLY A 12 13.73 15.02 -18.48
CA GLY A 12 12.30 15.04 -18.74
C GLY A 12 11.58 15.67 -17.55
N ARG A 13 10.65 16.60 -17.83
CA ARG A 13 9.79 17.25 -16.83
C ARG A 13 8.95 16.19 -16.11
N THR A 14 9.23 15.93 -14.85
CA THR A 14 8.32 15.16 -13.98
C THR A 14 7.12 16.03 -13.62
N ARG A 15 5.92 15.72 -14.12
CA ARG A 15 4.67 16.28 -13.59
C ARG A 15 4.30 15.53 -12.31
N SER A 16 3.99 16.25 -11.24
CA SER A 16 3.45 15.66 -10.00
C SER A 16 1.99 15.23 -10.24
N TYR A 17 1.59 14.07 -9.73
CA TYR A 17 0.20 13.56 -9.79
C TYR A 17 -0.79 14.50 -9.10
N TYR A 18 -0.32 15.33 -8.16
CA TYR A 18 -1.14 16.27 -7.38
C TYR A 18 -1.39 17.62 -8.05
N ASP A 19 -0.68 17.92 -9.16
CA ASP A 19 -0.63 19.26 -9.75
C ASP A 19 -1.69 19.52 -10.82
N VAL A 20 -2.67 18.63 -10.98
CA VAL A 20 -3.74 18.81 -11.97
C VAL A 20 -5.07 18.26 -11.46
N GLY A 21 -5.85 19.17 -10.86
CA GLY A 21 -7.30 19.07 -10.79
C GLY A 21 -7.85 18.57 -9.45
N GLY A 22 -8.23 19.52 -8.60
CA GLY A 22 -9.20 19.30 -7.55
C GLY A 22 -10.52 18.83 -8.15
N ASN A 23 -10.71 17.52 -8.19
CA ASN A 23 -12.02 16.91 -8.29
C ASN A 23 -12.28 16.24 -6.95
N ALA A 24 -13.00 16.95 -6.08
CA ALA A 24 -13.63 16.33 -4.93
C ALA A 24 -14.34 15.06 -5.41
N GLN A 25 -13.81 13.91 -5.00
CA GLN A 25 -14.23 12.59 -5.46
C GLN A 25 -15.75 12.44 -5.31
N ARG A 26 -16.45 12.37 -6.44
CA ARG A 26 -17.82 11.88 -6.46
C ARG A 26 -17.76 10.37 -6.30
N ILE A 27 -17.91 9.91 -5.06
CA ILE A 27 -18.23 8.51 -4.74
C ILE A 27 -19.39 8.05 -5.63
N ARG A 28 -19.23 6.94 -6.36
CA ARG A 28 -20.28 6.39 -7.23
C ARG A 28 -21.53 6.17 -6.39
N LYS A 29 -22.73 6.31 -6.98
CA LYS A 29 -24.00 6.21 -6.23
C LYS A 29 -24.17 4.87 -5.49
N ALA A 30 -23.50 3.82 -5.97
CA ALA A 30 -23.46 2.47 -5.38
C ALA A 30 -22.52 2.33 -4.16
N ASP A 31 -21.63 3.30 -3.93
CA ASP A 31 -20.64 3.30 -2.85
C ASP A 31 -21.02 4.28 -1.73
N ARG A 32 -22.25 4.83 -1.75
CA ARG A 32 -22.73 5.75 -0.71
C ARG A 32 -23.31 4.97 0.48
N PRO A 33 -23.14 5.46 1.73
CA PRO A 33 -23.73 4.82 2.91
C PRO A 33 -25.25 4.69 2.80
N ASP A 34 -25.80 3.54 3.19
CA ASP A 34 -27.24 3.37 3.40
C ASP A 34 -27.71 4.11 4.67
N GLY A 35 -28.95 4.63 4.65
CA GLY A 35 -29.68 4.98 5.88
C GLY A 35 -29.27 6.26 6.62
N GLY A 36 -28.89 7.33 5.91
CA GLY A 36 -28.68 8.67 6.51
C GLY A 36 -27.34 8.89 7.20
N VAL A 37 -26.44 7.91 7.15
CA VAL A 37 -25.06 8.03 7.63
C VAL A 37 -24.22 8.82 6.61
N THR A 38 -23.38 9.75 7.08
CA THR A 38 -22.51 10.52 6.18
C THR A 38 -21.13 9.86 6.02
N VAL A 39 -20.41 10.21 4.95
CA VAL A 39 -19.00 9.79 4.77
C VAL A 39 -18.15 10.18 5.98
N LYS A 40 -18.38 11.38 6.54
CA LYS A 40 -17.65 11.86 7.73
C LYS A 40 -17.89 10.99 8.96
N ASP A 41 -19.06 10.37 9.08
CA ASP A 41 -19.36 9.46 10.19
C ASP A 41 -18.57 8.17 10.05
N TYR A 42 -18.52 7.58 8.85
CA TYR A 42 -17.67 6.42 8.56
C TYR A 42 -16.20 6.71 8.81
N GLN A 43 -15.69 7.85 8.34
CA GLN A 43 -14.30 8.25 8.57
C GLN A 43 -13.98 8.33 10.07
N ARG A 44 -14.84 9.00 10.86
CA ARG A 44 -14.66 9.11 12.31
C ARG A 44 -14.71 7.76 13.02
N GLU A 45 -15.60 6.87 12.57
CA GLU A 45 -15.74 5.55 13.15
C GLU A 45 -14.56 4.64 12.82
N ILE A 46 -14.07 4.66 11.57
CA ILE A 46 -12.85 3.96 11.17
C ILE A 46 -11.65 4.49 11.96
N GLU A 47 -11.51 5.82 12.10
CA GLU A 47 -10.46 6.41 12.92
C GLU A 47 -10.51 5.89 14.37
N LYS A 48 -11.70 5.91 15.00
CA LYS A 48 -11.88 5.39 16.35
C LYS A 48 -11.52 3.91 16.45
N LEU A 49 -11.97 3.10 15.50
CA LEU A 49 -11.68 1.65 15.47
C LEU A 49 -10.19 1.38 15.30
N ALA A 50 -9.53 2.04 14.34
CA ALA A 50 -8.10 1.91 14.10
C ALA A 50 -7.27 2.30 15.34
N ARG A 51 -7.58 3.46 15.94
CA ARG A 51 -6.91 3.93 17.17
C ARG A 51 -7.17 3.00 18.36
N SER A 52 -8.40 2.50 18.53
CA SER A 52 -8.74 1.56 19.62
C SER A 52 -7.98 0.24 19.54
N LYS A 53 -7.57 -0.14 18.32
CA LYS A 53 -6.73 -1.32 18.09
C LYS A 53 -5.24 -1.01 18.23
N GLY A 54 -4.82 0.26 18.21
CA GLY A 54 -3.40 0.64 18.19
C GLY A 54 -2.77 0.45 16.80
N ILE A 55 -3.53 0.76 15.75
CA ILE A 55 -3.05 0.76 14.37
C ILE A 55 -2.54 2.15 14.05
N GLU A 56 -1.23 2.28 13.96
CA GLU A 56 -0.54 3.55 13.70
C GLU A 56 0.01 3.62 12.29
N LYS A 57 0.34 2.45 11.70
CA LYS A 57 1.08 2.34 10.45
C LYS A 57 0.55 1.23 9.56
N LEU A 58 0.66 1.45 8.26
CA LEU A 58 0.42 0.48 7.19
C LEU A 58 1.70 0.24 6.40
N TYR A 59 1.74 -0.87 5.68
CA TYR A 59 2.94 -1.31 4.99
C TYR A 59 2.68 -1.60 3.52
N HIS A 60 3.62 -1.16 2.67
CA HIS A 60 3.63 -1.49 1.25
C HIS A 60 5.02 -1.95 0.84
N PHE A 61 5.14 -3.12 0.21
CA PHE A 61 6.43 -3.54 -0.34
C PHE A 61 6.47 -3.29 -1.86
N THR A 62 7.61 -2.80 -2.33
CA THR A 62 7.84 -2.46 -3.75
C THR A 62 9.32 -2.69 -4.10
N PRO A 63 9.65 -2.95 -5.37
CA PRO A 63 11.04 -2.94 -5.84
C PRO A 63 11.70 -1.59 -5.55
N ALA A 64 12.96 -1.64 -5.08
CA ALA A 64 13.74 -0.46 -4.69
C ALA A 64 13.96 0.53 -5.84
N VAL A 65 13.92 0.05 -7.09
CA VAL A 65 14.01 0.90 -8.29
C VAL A 65 12.88 1.94 -8.38
N ASN A 66 11.73 1.68 -7.75
CA ASN A 66 10.60 2.62 -7.72
C ASN A 66 10.75 3.71 -6.63
N ALA A 67 11.71 3.57 -5.70
CA ALA A 67 11.84 4.42 -4.53
C ALA A 67 11.97 5.90 -4.89
N ALA A 68 12.72 6.23 -5.95
CA ALA A 68 12.97 7.62 -6.34
C ALA A 68 11.67 8.35 -6.70
N SER A 69 10.82 7.69 -7.48
CA SER A 69 9.53 8.25 -7.88
C SER A 69 8.57 8.31 -6.70
N ILE A 70 8.50 7.25 -5.90
CA ILE A 70 7.57 7.15 -4.77
C ILE A 70 7.89 8.18 -3.68
N LEU A 71 9.16 8.33 -3.31
CA LEU A 71 9.58 9.26 -2.26
C LEU A 71 9.41 10.72 -2.68
N LYS A 72 9.48 11.00 -3.98
CA LYS A 72 9.31 12.36 -4.52
C LYS A 72 7.85 12.73 -4.79
N ASN A 73 7.08 11.78 -5.33
CA ASN A 73 5.77 12.05 -5.92
C ASN A 73 4.61 11.34 -5.21
N GLY A 74 4.88 10.54 -4.17
CA GLY A 74 3.89 9.70 -3.52
C GLY A 74 3.67 8.36 -4.21
N LEU A 75 2.77 7.56 -3.64
CA LEU A 75 2.40 6.25 -4.16
C LEU A 75 1.12 6.37 -4.98
N ALA A 76 1.11 5.80 -6.19
CA ALA A 76 -0.04 5.87 -7.10
C ALA A 76 -0.29 4.53 -7.78
N SER A 77 -1.56 4.28 -8.15
CA SER A 77 -1.98 3.04 -8.80
C SER A 77 -1.42 2.94 -10.21
N GLN A 78 -1.15 1.72 -10.69
CA GLN A 78 -0.54 1.51 -12.01
C GLN A 78 -1.35 2.17 -13.14
N GLN A 79 -2.69 2.14 -13.03
CA GLN A 79 -3.58 2.81 -13.97
C GLN A 79 -3.31 4.33 -14.03
N LEU A 80 -3.09 4.97 -12.87
CA LEU A 80 -2.76 6.40 -12.83
C LEU A 80 -1.36 6.66 -13.38
N LEU A 81 -0.36 5.83 -13.02
CA LEU A 81 1.00 5.95 -13.55
C LEU A 81 1.00 5.87 -15.09
N GLN A 82 0.26 4.92 -15.65
CA GLN A 82 0.10 4.74 -17.10
C GLN A 82 -0.65 5.91 -17.76
N ALA A 83 -1.76 6.35 -17.16
CA ALA A 83 -2.55 7.46 -17.70
C ALA A 83 -1.77 8.78 -17.77
N HIS A 84 -0.72 8.91 -16.95
CA HIS A 84 0.14 10.08 -16.87
C HIS A 84 1.54 9.89 -17.50
N ASP A 85 1.77 8.74 -18.16
CA ASP A 85 3.03 8.40 -18.84
C ASP A 85 4.26 8.50 -17.91
N ILE A 86 4.12 7.97 -16.70
CA ILE A 86 5.20 7.95 -15.72
C ILE A 86 5.77 6.55 -15.60
N ASP A 87 7.08 6.45 -15.81
CA ASP A 87 7.81 5.20 -15.74
C ASP A 87 7.77 4.58 -14.34
N PHE A 88 7.48 3.28 -14.30
CA PHE A 88 7.53 2.47 -13.09
C PHE A 88 7.88 1.02 -13.42
N TYR A 89 8.50 0.34 -12.47
CA TYR A 89 8.71 -1.09 -12.57
C TYR A 89 7.55 -1.84 -11.92
N ALA A 90 6.80 -2.58 -12.74
CA ALA A 90 5.71 -3.45 -12.31
C ALA A 90 6.19 -4.92 -12.34
N PRO A 91 6.35 -5.57 -11.16
CA PRO A 91 6.69 -6.99 -11.14
C PRO A 91 5.55 -7.85 -11.74
N ASP A 92 4.30 -7.47 -11.50
CA ASP A 92 3.13 -8.17 -12.06
C ASP A 92 2.60 -7.47 -13.31
N GLN A 93 3.10 -7.84 -14.49
CA GLN A 93 2.65 -7.26 -15.77
C GLN A 93 1.22 -7.65 -16.18
N TYR A 94 0.68 -8.73 -15.58
CA TYR A 94 -0.67 -9.24 -15.87
C TYR A 94 -1.58 -9.12 -14.65
N ARG A 95 -1.96 -7.89 -14.29
CA ARG A 95 -3.05 -7.67 -13.33
C ARG A 95 -4.33 -7.34 -14.09
N PHE A 96 -5.44 -7.92 -13.66
CA PHE A 96 -6.78 -7.54 -14.14
C PHE A 96 -7.06 -6.07 -13.79
N ASP A 97 -7.78 -5.35 -14.66
CA ASP A 97 -8.00 -3.90 -14.59
C ASP A 97 -8.43 -3.39 -13.21
N ASP A 98 -9.32 -4.11 -12.51
CA ASP A 98 -9.79 -3.72 -11.18
C ASP A 98 -8.66 -3.57 -10.16
N ARG A 99 -7.56 -4.33 -10.31
CA ARG A 99 -6.38 -4.27 -9.42
C ARG A 99 -5.34 -3.24 -9.87
N LEU A 100 -5.41 -2.77 -11.11
CA LEU A 100 -4.55 -1.68 -11.58
C LEU A 100 -4.99 -0.33 -11.02
N SER A 101 -6.26 -0.23 -10.60
CA SER A 101 -6.88 0.98 -10.08
C SER A 101 -6.59 1.29 -8.60
N ALA A 102 -6.08 0.32 -7.83
CA ALA A 102 -5.88 0.46 -6.39
C ALA A 102 -4.46 0.10 -5.93
N LEU A 103 -4.03 0.77 -4.86
CA LEU A 103 -2.84 0.42 -4.08
C LEU A 103 -3.18 -0.66 -3.06
N SER A 104 -2.26 -1.58 -2.81
CA SER A 104 -2.44 -2.65 -1.82
C SER A 104 -1.53 -2.42 -0.62
N LEU A 105 -2.14 -2.30 0.56
CA LEU A 105 -1.44 -2.07 1.82
C LEU A 105 -1.78 -3.13 2.85
N SER A 106 -0.84 -3.42 3.74
CA SER A 106 -1.02 -4.34 4.87
C SER A 106 -1.15 -3.58 6.20
N ILE A 107 -2.03 -4.03 7.07
CA ILE A 107 -2.15 -3.50 8.45
C ILE A 107 -1.18 -4.27 9.34
N HIS A 108 -0.33 -3.54 10.09
CA HIS A 108 0.58 -4.04 11.12
C HIS A 108 1.74 -4.96 10.69
N SER A 109 1.52 -5.88 9.75
CA SER A 109 2.57 -6.78 9.24
C SER A 109 2.32 -7.08 7.76
N ILE A 110 3.38 -7.11 6.97
CA ILE A 110 3.28 -7.50 5.56
C ILE A 110 3.03 -9.00 5.40
N ASN A 111 2.52 -9.39 4.23
CA ASN A 111 2.54 -10.78 3.80
C ASN A 111 3.97 -11.17 3.36
N GLU A 112 4.79 -11.62 4.31
CA GLU A 112 6.19 -12.01 4.06
C GLU A 112 6.32 -13.12 3.02
N ALA A 113 5.39 -14.08 3.01
CA ALA A 113 5.42 -15.16 2.02
C ALA A 113 5.23 -14.63 0.59
N LEU A 114 4.33 -13.65 0.42
CA LEU A 114 4.14 -12.98 -0.87
C LEU A 114 5.36 -12.14 -1.27
N LEU A 115 5.96 -11.41 -0.33
CA LEU A 115 7.20 -10.66 -0.57
C LEU A 115 8.32 -11.60 -1.02
N LYS A 116 8.59 -12.68 -0.29
CA LYS A 116 9.63 -13.67 -0.62
C LYS A 116 9.39 -14.31 -1.98
N LYS A 117 8.14 -14.66 -2.29
CA LYS A 117 7.75 -15.14 -3.62
C LYS A 117 8.09 -14.10 -4.71
N LYS A 118 7.75 -12.83 -4.50
CA LYS A 118 8.04 -11.75 -5.47
C LYS A 118 9.53 -11.50 -5.65
N ILE A 119 10.32 -11.56 -4.58
CA ILE A 119 11.78 -11.48 -4.64
C ILE A 119 12.35 -12.65 -5.44
N ALA A 120 11.86 -13.87 -5.23
CA ALA A 120 12.32 -15.04 -5.98
C ALA A 120 11.94 -14.99 -7.47
N GLU A 121 10.76 -14.45 -7.80
CA GLU A 121 10.26 -14.34 -9.18
C GLU A 121 10.96 -13.23 -9.98
N HIS A 122 11.22 -12.07 -9.36
CA HIS A 122 11.66 -10.86 -10.07
C HIS A 122 13.09 -10.43 -9.73
N GLY A 123 13.68 -10.99 -8.68
CA GLY A 123 14.99 -10.59 -8.18
C GLY A 123 15.01 -9.13 -7.70
N GLY A 124 16.22 -8.56 -7.71
CA GLY A 124 16.47 -7.18 -7.32
C GLY A 124 16.33 -6.90 -5.83
N ASP A 125 16.57 -5.65 -5.45
CA ASP A 125 16.32 -5.17 -4.10
C ASP A 125 14.87 -4.71 -3.96
N TRP A 126 14.30 -4.99 -2.79
CA TRP A 126 12.96 -4.58 -2.41
C TRP A 126 13.03 -3.72 -1.16
N ILE A 127 12.08 -2.82 -1.04
CA ILE A 127 11.87 -1.97 0.14
C ILE A 127 10.45 -2.17 0.65
N ILE A 128 10.28 -1.94 1.95
CA ILE A 128 8.98 -1.85 2.59
C ILE A 128 8.81 -0.40 3.03
N LEU A 129 7.74 0.23 2.58
CA LEU A 129 7.34 1.57 2.98
C LEU A 129 6.44 1.46 4.20
N GLU A 130 6.74 2.26 5.22
CA GLU A 130 5.82 2.49 6.33
C GLU A 130 5.01 3.76 6.06
N ILE A 131 3.67 3.65 6.15
CA ILE A 131 2.72 4.69 5.77
C ILE A 131 1.82 5.01 6.96
N GLU A 132 1.54 6.30 7.20
CA GLU A 132 0.63 6.75 8.26
C GLU A 132 -0.75 6.09 8.14
N ALA A 133 -1.26 5.51 9.23
CA ALA A 133 -2.57 4.85 9.23
C ALA A 133 -3.75 5.82 9.03
N SER A 134 -3.50 7.14 9.04
CA SER A 134 -4.54 8.13 8.75
C SER A 134 -5.26 7.90 7.43
N ILE A 135 -4.58 7.27 6.47
CA ILE A 135 -5.18 6.92 5.18
C ILE A 135 -6.43 6.05 5.29
N LEU A 136 -6.57 5.25 6.36
CA LEU A 136 -7.73 4.38 6.57
C LEU A 136 -9.04 5.18 6.64
N TRP A 137 -8.98 6.44 7.09
CA TRP A 137 -10.15 7.32 7.21
C TRP A 137 -10.04 8.63 6.42
N THR A 138 -8.89 8.94 5.81
CA THR A 138 -8.75 10.13 4.95
C THR A 138 -8.86 9.80 3.46
N HIS A 139 -8.67 8.53 3.07
CA HIS A 139 -8.70 8.08 1.67
C HIS A 139 -9.86 7.11 1.43
N SER A 140 -10.28 7.00 0.17
CA SER A 140 -11.21 5.98 -0.29
C SER A 140 -10.54 4.60 -0.20
N CYS A 141 -10.98 3.82 0.81
CA CYS A 141 -10.47 2.49 1.08
C CYS A 141 -11.51 1.41 0.77
N ARG A 142 -11.03 0.21 0.47
CA ARG A 142 -11.76 -1.05 0.55
C ARG A 142 -11.00 -1.99 1.50
N PHE A 143 -11.70 -2.51 2.50
CA PHE A 143 -11.14 -3.39 3.52
C PHE A 143 -11.40 -4.85 3.17
N CYS A 144 -10.35 -5.56 2.76
CA CYS A 144 -10.44 -6.96 2.36
C CYS A 144 -9.91 -7.84 3.50
N TRP A 145 -10.79 -8.64 4.12
CA TRP A 145 -10.40 -9.52 5.24
C TRP A 145 -9.49 -10.68 4.83
N THR A 146 -9.34 -10.92 3.53
CA THR A 146 -8.37 -11.84 2.93
C THR A 146 -7.84 -11.17 1.64
N ASN A 147 -7.07 -11.88 0.84
CA ASN A 147 -6.54 -11.37 -0.43
C ASN A 147 -7.69 -10.83 -1.29
N ALA A 148 -7.61 -9.60 -1.82
CA ALA A 148 -8.68 -9.08 -2.67
C ALA A 148 -8.79 -9.82 -4.01
N ALA A 149 -7.76 -10.60 -4.35
CA ALA A 149 -7.78 -11.52 -5.46
C ALA A 149 -8.65 -12.76 -5.26
N SER A 150 -8.97 -13.09 -4.01
CA SER A 150 -9.76 -14.27 -3.67
C SER A 150 -11.16 -14.18 -4.31
N SER A 151 -11.71 -15.33 -4.68
CA SER A 151 -13.09 -15.40 -5.18
C SER A 151 -14.11 -14.91 -4.14
N GLU A 152 -13.81 -15.06 -2.85
CA GLU A 152 -14.65 -14.58 -1.74
C GLU A 152 -14.79 -13.06 -1.78
N VAL A 153 -13.67 -12.32 -1.88
CA VAL A 153 -13.68 -10.86 -1.94
C VAL A 153 -14.11 -10.36 -3.32
N ALA A 154 -13.61 -10.96 -4.41
CA ALA A 154 -13.92 -10.52 -5.78
C ALA A 154 -15.40 -10.66 -6.15
N ASN A 155 -16.09 -11.65 -5.57
CA ASN A 155 -17.54 -11.84 -5.76
C ASN A 155 -18.38 -11.15 -4.68
N TYR A 156 -17.76 -10.56 -3.65
CA TYR A 156 -18.48 -9.82 -2.63
C TYR A 156 -19.07 -8.54 -3.23
N ARG A 157 -20.39 -8.41 -3.16
CA ARG A 157 -21.14 -7.27 -3.72
C ARG A 157 -21.39 -6.13 -2.75
N PRO A 158 -21.56 -6.35 -1.43
CA PRO A 158 -21.77 -5.24 -0.50
C PRO A 158 -20.55 -4.33 -0.35
N PHE A 159 -20.79 -3.12 0.16
CA PHE A 159 -19.78 -2.08 0.32
C PHE A 159 -18.75 -2.44 1.41
N LEU A 160 -17.47 -2.44 1.02
CA LEU A 160 -16.33 -2.79 1.87
C LEU A 160 -15.51 -1.59 2.35
N GLY A 161 -15.91 -0.36 2.01
CA GLY A 161 -15.15 0.84 2.41
C GLY A 161 -15.61 1.47 3.74
N GLY A 162 -16.55 0.82 4.44
CA GLY A 162 -17.10 1.34 5.69
C GLY A 162 -16.52 0.67 6.94
N PRO A 163 -16.91 1.15 8.14
CA PRO A 163 -16.52 0.58 9.43
C PRO A 163 -16.73 -0.93 9.52
N TRP A 164 -17.85 -1.42 8.97
CA TRP A 164 -18.14 -2.85 8.92
C TRP A 164 -17.05 -3.66 8.19
N GLY A 165 -16.63 -3.20 7.01
CA GLY A 165 -15.57 -3.87 6.23
C GLY A 165 -14.23 -3.86 6.98
N PHE A 166 -13.93 -2.75 7.66
CA PHE A 166 -12.75 -2.67 8.52
C PHE A 166 -12.81 -3.70 9.66
N GLU A 167 -13.94 -3.81 10.35
CA GLU A 167 -14.12 -4.77 11.44
C GLU A 167 -14.05 -6.23 10.97
N GLU A 168 -14.58 -6.55 9.78
CA GLU A 168 -14.47 -7.88 9.17
C GLU A 168 -13.03 -8.39 9.09
N MET A 169 -12.05 -7.50 8.82
CA MET A 169 -10.64 -7.87 8.78
C MET A 169 -10.12 -8.49 10.09
N PHE A 170 -10.76 -8.16 11.22
CA PHE A 170 -10.36 -8.60 12.56
C PHE A 170 -11.30 -9.65 13.16
N LYS A 171 -12.38 -10.02 12.47
CA LYS A 171 -13.28 -11.07 12.95
C LYS A 171 -12.52 -12.38 13.01
N ASP A 172 -12.74 -13.12 14.09
CA ASP A 172 -12.17 -14.44 14.21
C ASP A 172 -12.86 -15.41 13.24
N ARG A 173 -12.08 -16.34 12.72
CA ARG A 173 -12.49 -17.31 11.70
C ARG A 173 -11.90 -18.67 12.07
N PRO A 174 -12.49 -19.78 11.61
CA PRO A 174 -11.87 -21.09 11.78
C PRO A 174 -10.57 -21.17 10.98
N VAL A 175 -9.58 -21.95 11.44
CA VAL A 175 -8.33 -22.20 10.72
C VAL A 175 -8.59 -22.75 9.32
N SER A 176 -9.59 -23.61 9.16
CA SER A 176 -10.09 -24.07 7.86
C SER A 176 -11.52 -24.60 7.96
N ALA A 177 -12.11 -25.03 6.84
CA ALA A 177 -13.42 -25.69 6.84
C ALA A 177 -13.45 -27.01 7.66
N ILE A 178 -12.28 -27.60 7.92
CA ILE A 178 -12.13 -28.85 8.69
C ILE A 178 -11.67 -28.56 10.11
N ASP A 179 -10.77 -27.58 10.28
CA ASP A 179 -10.24 -27.17 11.57
C ASP A 179 -10.97 -25.93 12.09
N LEU A 180 -11.95 -26.16 12.96
CA LEU A 180 -12.84 -25.13 13.50
C LEU A 180 -12.23 -24.31 14.65
N ARG A 181 -10.96 -24.54 15.00
CA ARG A 181 -10.29 -23.73 16.03
C ARG A 181 -10.17 -22.28 15.58
N SER A 182 -10.15 -21.36 16.55
CA SER A 182 -9.88 -19.93 16.32
C SER A 182 -8.57 -19.76 15.55
N GLN A 183 -8.64 -19.14 14.37
CA GLN A 183 -7.47 -18.77 13.58
C GLN A 183 -6.62 -17.76 14.35
N ARG A 184 -7.28 -16.82 15.02
CA ARG A 184 -6.62 -15.81 15.84
C ARG A 184 -5.78 -16.40 16.96
N ASP A 185 -6.34 -17.32 17.72
CA ASP A 185 -5.63 -17.96 18.83
C ASP A 185 -4.55 -18.92 18.32
N THR A 186 -4.88 -19.72 17.29
CA THR A 186 -3.96 -20.72 16.71
C THR A 186 -2.70 -20.07 16.16
N TYR A 187 -2.81 -18.89 15.54
CA TYR A 187 -1.67 -18.16 14.96
C TYR A 187 -1.21 -16.97 15.81
N GLY A 188 -1.68 -16.85 17.05
CA GLY A 188 -1.24 -15.81 18.00
C GLY A 188 -1.43 -14.38 17.49
N LYS A 189 -2.51 -14.11 16.75
CA LYS A 189 -2.75 -12.80 16.13
C LYS A 189 -3.00 -11.74 17.21
N ARG A 190 -2.27 -10.63 17.16
CA ARG A 190 -2.47 -9.49 18.07
C ARG A 190 -3.73 -8.71 17.72
N LYS A 191 -4.32 -7.96 18.66
CA LYS A 191 -5.58 -7.20 18.42
C LYS A 191 -5.50 -6.17 17.28
N ASN A 192 -4.30 -5.69 16.97
CA ASN A 192 -4.01 -4.78 15.85
C ASN A 192 -3.66 -5.49 14.54
N GLN A 193 -3.64 -6.82 14.50
CA GLN A 193 -3.43 -7.59 13.29
C GLN A 193 -4.76 -8.10 12.75
N PRO A 194 -4.99 -7.97 11.43
CA PRO A 194 -6.02 -8.74 10.76
C PRO A 194 -5.88 -10.23 11.06
N THR A 195 -7.01 -10.93 11.01
CA THR A 195 -7.08 -12.36 11.31
C THR A 195 -6.36 -13.19 10.23
N ASP A 196 -6.55 -12.84 8.96
CA ASP A 196 -5.83 -13.43 7.82
C ASP A 196 -4.56 -12.61 7.50
N ILE A 197 -3.43 -13.29 7.28
CA ILE A 197 -2.16 -12.68 6.84
C ILE A 197 -2.23 -12.12 5.41
N GLN A 198 -3.21 -12.57 4.62
CA GLN A 198 -3.44 -12.09 3.26
C GLN A 198 -4.41 -10.91 3.20
N ALA A 199 -4.97 -10.47 4.33
CA ALA A 199 -5.83 -9.31 4.38
C ALA A 199 -5.13 -8.07 3.80
N GLU A 200 -5.86 -7.28 3.02
CA GLU A 200 -5.33 -6.08 2.35
C GLU A 200 -6.29 -4.90 2.48
N VAL A 201 -5.72 -3.71 2.55
CA VAL A 201 -6.45 -2.45 2.36
C VAL A 201 -6.17 -2.00 0.94
N GLN A 202 -7.22 -1.92 0.13
CA GLN A 202 -7.16 -1.32 -1.20
C GLN A 202 -7.43 0.18 -1.10
N VAL A 203 -6.47 1.00 -1.51
CA VAL A 203 -6.60 2.46 -1.52
C VAL A 203 -6.73 2.92 -2.96
N PHE A 204 -7.82 3.59 -3.30
CA PHE A 204 -8.10 4.03 -4.67
C PHE A 204 -7.44 5.37 -5.03
N ASP A 205 -6.97 6.07 -4.00
CA ASP A 205 -6.45 7.42 -4.11
C ASP A 205 -4.92 7.41 -4.02
N PRO A 206 -4.24 8.33 -4.71
CA PRO A 206 -2.81 8.53 -4.51
C PRO A 206 -2.48 8.87 -3.06
N ILE A 207 -1.36 8.35 -2.55
CA ILE A 207 -0.88 8.60 -1.19
C ILE A 207 0.30 9.55 -1.25
N ASP A 208 0.16 10.71 -0.59
CA ASP A 208 1.20 11.75 -0.58
C ASP A 208 2.52 11.21 -0.01
N SER A 209 3.65 11.68 -0.55
CA SER A 209 5.00 11.29 -0.07
C SER A 209 5.23 11.65 1.40
N ASP A 210 4.54 12.67 1.91
CA ASP A 210 4.59 13.08 3.32
C ASP A 210 3.95 12.05 4.27
N LEU A 211 3.08 11.18 3.76
CA LEU A 211 2.48 10.09 4.53
C LEU A 211 3.36 8.85 4.58
N ILE A 212 4.44 8.79 3.79
CA ILE A 212 5.46 7.74 3.81
C ILE A 212 6.52 8.16 4.84
N VAL A 213 6.57 7.46 5.97
CA VAL A 213 7.35 7.90 7.12
C VAL A 213 8.72 7.25 7.23
N ASP A 214 8.86 6.01 6.77
CA ASP A 214 10.15 5.31 6.76
C ASP A 214 10.26 4.26 5.65
N LEU A 215 11.47 3.72 5.52
CA LEU A 215 11.76 2.56 4.70
C LEU A 215 12.39 1.46 5.55
N THR A 216 11.94 0.23 5.36
CA THR A 216 12.64 -0.97 5.81
C THR A 216 13.32 -1.65 4.63
N VAL A 217 14.61 -1.99 4.79
CA VAL A 217 15.45 -2.58 3.77
C VAL A 217 16.15 -3.84 4.28
N LYS A 218 16.61 -4.66 3.34
CA LYS A 218 17.24 -5.94 3.64
C LYS A 218 18.57 -5.81 4.39
N ASN A 219 19.46 -4.90 4.01
CA ASN A 219 20.84 -4.90 4.52
C ASN A 219 21.51 -3.51 4.43
N PRO A 220 22.72 -3.33 5.01
CA PRO A 220 23.42 -2.05 4.97
C PRO A 220 23.81 -1.53 3.58
N ARG A 221 23.92 -2.39 2.56
CA ARG A 221 24.18 -1.92 1.18
C ARG A 221 22.96 -1.15 0.67
N VAL A 222 21.78 -1.78 0.72
CA VAL A 222 20.53 -1.17 0.24
C VAL A 222 20.22 0.10 1.04
N LYS A 223 20.48 0.10 2.36
CA LYS A 223 20.33 1.30 3.18
C LYS A 223 21.13 2.49 2.63
N ARG A 224 22.44 2.31 2.38
CA ARG A 224 23.30 3.36 1.84
C ARG A 224 22.84 3.84 0.48
N GLU A 225 22.37 2.93 -0.38
CA GLU A 225 21.82 3.28 -1.69
C GLU A 225 20.55 4.12 -1.56
N MET A 226 19.64 3.78 -0.64
CA MET A 226 18.42 4.56 -0.38
C MET A 226 18.73 5.93 0.25
N GLU A 227 19.69 6.01 1.16
CA GLU A 227 20.12 7.28 1.76
C GLU A 227 20.73 8.22 0.71
N ALA A 228 21.63 7.71 -0.15
CA ALA A 228 22.21 8.49 -1.24
C ALA A 228 21.16 8.88 -2.30
N LEU A 229 20.19 8.00 -2.57
CA LEU A 229 19.06 8.29 -3.44
C LEU A 229 18.25 9.48 -2.91
N MET A 230 17.87 9.43 -1.63
CA MET A 230 17.10 10.47 -0.94
C MET A 230 17.84 11.80 -0.95
N GLU A 231 19.14 11.81 -0.63
CA GLU A 231 19.98 13.00 -0.70
C GLU A 231 19.94 13.65 -2.10
N ARG A 232 20.08 12.84 -3.16
CA ARG A 232 20.04 13.32 -4.55
C ARG A 232 18.70 13.94 -4.96
N ILE A 233 17.59 13.41 -4.44
CA ILE A 233 16.25 13.93 -4.77
C ILE A 233 15.77 15.02 -3.80
N GLY A 234 16.58 15.37 -2.78
CA GLY A 234 16.23 16.37 -1.78
C GLY A 234 15.24 15.87 -0.72
N GLU A 235 15.11 14.56 -0.55
CA GLU A 235 14.24 13.93 0.44
C GLU A 235 15.05 13.39 1.63
N ARG A 236 14.35 13.12 2.73
CA ARG A 236 14.93 12.40 3.87
C ARG A 236 13.86 11.63 4.61
N ARG A 237 14.07 10.34 4.80
CA ARG A 237 13.27 9.45 5.66
C ARG A 237 14.22 8.52 6.43
N PRO A 238 13.84 8.05 7.63
CA PRO A 238 14.55 6.98 8.32
C PRO A 238 14.63 5.70 7.47
N VAL A 239 15.74 4.98 7.58
CA VAL A 239 15.93 3.67 6.94
C VAL A 239 16.32 2.62 7.98
N VAL A 240 15.44 1.66 8.18
CA VAL A 240 15.57 0.53 9.10
C VAL A 240 16.09 -0.69 8.35
N ILE A 241 17.02 -1.42 8.96
CA ILE A 241 17.49 -2.69 8.43
C ILE A 241 16.76 -3.81 9.15
N ASN A 242 16.11 -4.69 8.39
CA ASN A 242 15.54 -5.92 8.94
C ASN A 242 15.75 -7.05 7.94
N GLU A 243 16.80 -7.84 8.16
CA GLU A 243 17.15 -8.95 7.26
C GLU A 243 16.08 -10.04 7.24
N GLN A 244 15.50 -10.36 8.40
CA GLN A 244 14.64 -11.54 8.58
C GLN A 244 13.37 -11.50 7.73
N ILE A 245 12.83 -10.30 7.47
CA ILE A 245 11.63 -10.14 6.64
C ILE A 245 11.88 -10.53 5.17
N PHE A 246 13.12 -10.41 4.69
CA PHE A 246 13.49 -10.65 3.29
C PHE A 246 14.09 -12.04 3.01
N TRP A 247 14.14 -12.94 4.01
CA TRP A 247 14.73 -14.28 3.92
C TRP A 247 13.75 -15.39 4.25
#